data_AF-F3KFM1-F1
#
_entry.id   AF-F3KFM1-F1
#
_cell.length_a   1.000
_cell.length_b   1.000
_cell.length_c   1.000
_cell.angle_alpha   90.00
_cell.angle_beta   90.00
_cell.angle_gamma   90.00
#
_symmetry.space_group_name_H-M   'P 1'
#
loop_
_entity.id
_entity.type
_entity.pdbx_description
1 polymer ?
#
loop_
_entity_poly.entity_id
_entity_poly.type
_entity_poly.pdbx_seq_one_letter_code
_entity_poly.pdbx_strand_id
1 'polypeptide(L)' 'MAARVVARYGKGRDAEQVSVQIDPVGGEGFVIEVSPYPVNDIPKEWHV' A
#
# COMPACT_ATOMS: atom_id res chain seq x y z
N MET A 1 -8.38 -1.28 1.05
CA MET A 1 -7.48 -1.70 2.15
C MET A 1 -6.17 -2.32 1.65
N ALA A 2 -6.18 -3.21 0.65
CA ALA A 2 -4.97 -3.87 0.13
C ALA A 2 -3.84 -2.92 -0.33
N ALA A 3 -4.16 -1.82 -1.04
CA ALA A 3 -3.13 -0.90 -1.55
C ALA A 3 -2.29 -0.22 -0.45
N ARG A 4 -2.90 0.12 0.69
CA ARG A 4 -2.19 0.74 1.84
C ARG A 4 -1.29 -0.26 2.57
N VAL A 5 -1.65 -1.55 2.55
CA VAL A 5 -0.81 -2.63 3.07
C VAL A 5 0.40 -2.83 2.15
N VAL A 6 0.20 -2.89 0.84
CA VAL A 6 1.28 -2.95 -0.16
C VAL A 6 2.21 -1.74 -0.02
N ALA A 7 1.67 -0.54 0.16
CA ALA A 7 2.44 0.68 0.40
C ALA A 7 3.35 0.59 1.64
N ARG A 8 2.86 -0.04 2.72
CA ARG A 8 3.64 -0.21 3.96
C ARG A 8 4.82 -1.17 3.82
N TYR A 9 4.62 -2.29 3.14
CA TYR A 9 5.68 -3.28 2.95
C TYR A 9 6.53 -3.01 1.70
N GLY A 10 6.18 -1.98 0.92
CA GLY A 10 6.94 -1.47 -0.21
C GLY A 10 8.00 -0.45 0.19
N LYS A 11 8.71 0.09 -0.81
CA LYS A 11 9.82 1.05 -0.61
C LYS A 11 9.39 2.41 -0.04
N GLY A 12 8.12 2.78 -0.14
CA GLY A 12 7.60 4.08 0.32
C GLY A 12 6.96 4.05 1.71
N ARG A 13 7.32 3.10 2.57
CA ARG A 13 6.70 2.87 3.89
C ARG A 13 6.71 4.07 4.85
N ASP A 14 7.66 4.99 4.65
CA ASP A 14 7.91 6.19 5.46
C ASP A 14 7.55 7.47 4.67
N ALA A 15 7.04 7.35 3.43
CA ALA A 15 6.59 8.48 2.63
C ALA A 15 5.16 8.88 3.02
N GLU A 16 4.85 10.19 2.97
CA GLU A 16 3.49 10.70 3.25
C GLU A 16 2.45 10.13 2.28
N GLN A 17 2.87 9.88 1.04
CA GLN A 17 2.02 9.36 -0.02
C GLN A 17 2.84 8.51 -0.99
N VAL A 18 2.23 7.46 -1.52
CA VAL A 18 2.81 6.62 -2.56
C VAL A 18 1.80 6.40 -3.68
N SER A 19 2.28 6.38 -4.93
CA SER A 19 1.48 5.99 -6.08
C SER A 19 1.54 4.46 -6.24
N VAL A 20 0.37 3.83 -6.32
CA VAL A 20 0.20 2.39 -6.52
C VAL A 20 -0.50 2.17 -7.85
N GLN A 21 0.16 1.46 -8.76
CA GLN A 21 -0.46 0.97 -9.99
C GLN A 21 -1.16 -0.35 -9.71
N ILE A 22 -2.41 -0.46 -10.14
CA ILE A 22 -3.23 -1.67 -10.06
C ILE A 22 -3.54 -2.09 -11.47
N ASP A 23 -3.08 -3.29 -11.84
CA ASP A 23 -3.35 -3.91 -13.14
C ASP A 23 -4.35 -5.07 -12.95
N PRO A 24 -5.66 -4.85 -13.15
CA PRO A 24 -6.65 -5.91 -13.06
C PRO A 24 -6.53 -6.86 -14.26
N VAL A 25 -6.73 -8.16 -14.04
CA VAL A 25 -6.73 -9.14 -15.12
C VAL A 25 -7.89 -8.84 -16.08
N GLY A 26 -7.56 -8.49 -17.32
CA GLY A 26 -8.55 -8.21 -18.38
C GLY A 26 -9.19 -6.81 -18.31
N GLY A 27 -8.69 -5.91 -17.46
CA GLY A 27 -9.12 -4.52 -17.40
C GLY A 27 -7.98 -3.54 -17.65
N GLU A 28 -8.30 -2.25 -17.71
CA GLU A 28 -7.28 -1.21 -17.79
C GLU A 28 -6.64 -0.95 -16.42
N GLY A 29 -5.32 -0.83 -16.43
CA GLY A 29 -4.55 -0.46 -15.25
C GLY A 29 -4.85 0.96 -14.83
N PHE A 30 -4.87 1.20 -13.52
CA PHE A 30 -5.08 2.52 -12.96
C PHE A 30 -4.14 2.79 -11.79
N VAL A 31 -3.79 4.06 -11.61
CA VAL A 31 -2.90 4.51 -10.54
C VAL A 31 -3.74 5.19 -9.47
N ILE A 32 -3.50 4.83 -8.21
CA ILE A 32 -4.07 5.48 -7.04
C ILE A 32 -2.98 5.99 -6.13
N GLU A 33 -3.21 7.14 -5.50
CA GLU A 33 -2.34 7.67 -4.46
C GLU A 33 -2.87 7.25 -3.09
N VAL A 34 -2.02 6.64 -2.28
CA VAL A 34 -2.39 6.16 -0.95
C VAL A 34 -1.32 6.51 0.07
N SER A 35 -1.74 6.88 1.27
CA SER A 35 -0.83 6.98 2.41
C SER A 35 -0.62 5.58 3.03
N PRO A 36 0.64 5.16 3.26
CA PRO A 36 0.93 3.92 3.98
C PRO A 36 0.21 3.85 5.34
N TYR A 37 0.03 2.64 5.87
CA TYR A 37 -0.43 2.51 7.26
C TYR A 37 0.66 2.94 8.25
N PRO A 38 0.32 3.65 9.33
CA PRO A 38 1.24 3.89 10.44
C PRO A 38 1.66 2.55 11.08
N VAL A 39 2.89 2.50 11.62
CA VAL A 39 3.41 1.30 12.31
C VAL A 39 2.46 0.82 13.42
N ASN A 40 1.80 1.76 14.09
CA ASN A 40 0.97 1.51 15.25
C ASN A 40 -0.44 1.00 14.91
N ASP A 41 -0.85 1.12 13.64
CA ASP A 41 -2.19 0.71 13.17
C ASP A 41 -2.21 -0.68 12.53
N ILE A 42 -1.04 -1.34 12.44
CA ILE A 42 -0.95 -2.70 11.92
C ILE A 42 -0.91 -3.69 13.09
N PRO A 43 -1.73 -4.76 13.05
CA PRO A 43 -1.66 -5.82 14.05
C PRO A 43 -0.23 -6.37 14.14
N LYS A 44 0.32 -6.44 15.36
CA LYS A 44 1.67 -6.99 15.59
C LYS A 44 1.85 -8.40 15.02
N GLU A 45 0.77 -9.16 14.91
CA GLU A 45 0.73 -10.51 14.33
C GLU A 45 1.09 -10.55 12.83
N TRP A 46 1.06 -9.41 12.13
CA TRP A 46 1.48 -9.30 10.73
C TRP A 46 2.96 -8.92 10.58
N HIS A 47 3.65 -8.68 11.69
CA HIS A 47 5.08 -8.43 11.70
C HIS A 47 5.78 -9.79 11.83
N VAL A 48 6.34 -10.28 10.71
CA VAL A 48 7.20 -11.48 10.68
C VAL A 48 8.63 -11.09 11.03
#